data_AF-A0A917X225-F1
#
_entry.id   AF-A0A917X225-F1
#
_cell.length_a   1.000
_cell.length_b   1.000
_cell.length_c   1.000
_cell.angle_alpha   90.00
_cell.angle_beta   90.00
_cell.angle_gamma   90.00
#
_symmetry.space_group_name_H-M   'P 1'
#
loop_
_entity.id
_entity.type
_entity.pdbx_description
1 polymer ?
#
loop_
_entity_poly.entity_id
_entity_poly.type
_entity_poly.pdbx_seq_one_letter_code
_entity_poly.pdbx_strand_id
1 'polypeptide(L)'
;MSSLVGDSQCWACRHYRSWIESPCHVRTSTCAAFPEGIPRTIFFHGHDHREPYPGDNGVRWESNGQPWPEPPFEIRKILDER
;
A
#
# COMPACT_ATOMS: atom_id res chain seq x y z
N MET A 1 -15.24 -10.73 10.40
CA MET A 1 -13.99 -9.94 10.50
C MET A 1 -12.84 -10.82 10.07
N SER A 2 -12.20 -10.51 8.95
CA SER A 2 -10.85 -10.97 8.59
C SER A 2 -10.54 -10.47 7.18
N SER A 3 -9.99 -9.26 7.08
CA SER A 3 -9.34 -8.79 5.86
C SER A 3 -8.01 -9.54 5.70
N LEU A 4 -8.08 -10.73 5.13
CA LEU A 4 -6.91 -11.48 4.68
C LEU A 4 -6.52 -10.98 3.29
N VAL A 5 -5.81 -9.85 3.19
CA VAL A 5 -4.61 -9.72 2.34
C VAL A 5 -3.75 -8.60 2.93
N GLY A 6 -2.52 -8.92 3.33
CA GLY A 6 -1.53 -7.99 3.89
C GLY A 6 -0.91 -7.05 2.86
N ASP A 7 -1.72 -6.41 2.02
CA ASP A 7 -1.25 -5.53 0.95
C ASP A 7 -1.10 -4.11 1.47
N SER A 8 0.15 -3.66 1.63
CA SER A 8 0.47 -2.29 2.09
C SER A 8 -0.47 -1.28 1.44
N GLN A 9 -1.13 -0.41 2.23
CA GLN A 9 -1.92 0.71 1.67
C GLN A 9 -1.09 1.56 0.69
N CYS A 10 0.25 1.46 0.73
CA CYS A 10 1.15 2.00 -0.27
C CYS A 10 0.87 1.46 -1.67
N TRP A 11 0.63 0.16 -1.86
CA TRP A 11 0.46 -0.43 -3.20
C TRP A 11 -0.80 0.04 -3.91
N ALA A 12 -1.85 0.35 -3.14
CA ALA A 12 -3.08 0.94 -3.65
C ALA A 12 -2.99 2.47 -3.82
N CYS A 13 -1.89 3.10 -3.39
CA CYS A 13 -1.72 4.54 -3.45
C CYS A 13 -1.18 4.99 -4.81
N ARG A 14 -1.79 6.03 -5.38
CA ARG A 14 -1.38 6.69 -6.63
C ARG A 14 0.05 7.23 -6.59
N HIS A 15 0.52 7.61 -5.40
CA HIS A 15 1.83 8.23 -5.21
C HIS A 15 2.96 7.22 -5.02
N TYR A 16 2.67 5.92 -4.93
CA TYR A 16 3.67 4.90 -4.67
C TYR A 16 4.60 4.66 -5.87
N ARG A 17 5.90 4.59 -5.59
CA ARG A 17 6.95 4.29 -6.56
C ARG A 17 7.85 3.22 -5.95
N SER A 18 8.00 2.08 -6.63
CA SER A 18 9.02 1.08 -6.31
C SER A 18 10.16 1.19 -7.29
N TRP A 19 11.38 1.42 -6.81
CA TRP A 19 12.60 1.37 -7.63
C TRP A 19 13.40 0.11 -7.31
N ILE A 20 13.88 -0.55 -8.35
CA ILE A 20 14.89 -1.61 -8.26
C ILE A 20 16.17 -1.01 -8.84
N GLU A 21 17.10 -0.59 -7.97
CA GLU A 21 18.42 -0.17 -8.43
C GLU A 21 19.39 -1.35 -8.41
N SER A 22 19.70 -1.90 -9.59
CA SER A 22 20.80 -2.87 -9.82
C SER A 22 20.67 -4.26 -9.15
N PRO A 23 21.44 -5.27 -9.62
CA PRO A 23 21.31 -6.67 -9.18
C PRO A 23 21.69 -6.93 -7.70
N CYS A 24 22.23 -5.92 -7.02
CA CYS A 24 22.81 -6.02 -5.69
C CYS A 24 22.24 -5.04 -4.64
N HIS A 25 21.19 -4.23 -4.94
CA HIS A 25 20.63 -3.29 -3.94
C HIS A 25 19.26 -3.65 -3.38
N VAL A 26 19.10 -3.13 -2.17
CA VAL A 26 17.90 -3.00 -1.35
C VAL A 26 16.78 -2.33 -2.16
N ARG A 27 15.59 -2.94 -2.19
CA ARG A 27 14.40 -2.31 -2.74
C ARG A 27 14.02 -1.10 -1.88
N THR A 28 14.14 0.11 -2.42
CA THR A 28 13.66 1.32 -1.75
C THR A 28 12.29 1.68 -2.32
N SER A 29 11.28 1.61 -1.45
CA SER A 29 9.92 2.07 -1.74
C SER A 29 9.83 3.55 -1.39
N THR A 30 9.43 4.39 -2.34
CA THR A 30 9.29 5.85 -2.17
C THR A 30 7.88 6.30 -2.56
N CYS A 31 7.51 7.51 -2.16
CA CYS A 31 6.31 8.18 -2.65
C CYS A 31 6.49 9.70 -2.61
N ALA A 32 5.52 10.47 -3.13
CA ALA A 32 5.57 11.93 -3.10
C ALA A 32 5.63 12.52 -1.67
N ALA A 33 5.05 11.82 -0.69
CA ALA A 33 5.13 12.19 0.73
C ALA A 33 6.53 11.95 1.31
N PHE A 34 7.20 10.87 0.88
CA PHE A 34 8.50 10.42 1.37
C PHE A 34 9.45 10.12 0.19
N PRO A 35 10.05 11.16 -0.43
CA PRO A 35 10.89 10.99 -1.61
C PRO A 35 12.18 10.21 -1.32
N GLU A 36 12.69 10.28 -0.07
CA GLU A 36 13.91 9.59 0.36
C GLU A 36 13.67 8.12 0.77
N GLY A 37 12.41 7.71 0.95
CA GLY A 37 12.06 6.36 1.39
C GLY A 37 10.90 6.33 2.38
N ILE A 38 9.96 5.43 2.16
CA ILE A 38 8.80 5.24 3.04
C ILE A 38 9.26 4.57 4.35
N PRO A 39 8.96 5.17 5.52
CA PRO A 39 9.24 4.53 6.81
C PRO A 39 8.65 3.11 6.89
N ARG A 40 9.41 2.15 7.42
CA ARG A 40 8.96 0.75 7.53
C ARG A 40 7.65 0.60 8.30
N THR A 41 7.45 1.42 9.34
CA THR A 41 6.19 1.44 10.12
C THR A 41 5.00 1.75 9.25
N ILE A 42 5.12 2.73 8.35
CA ILE A 42 4.07 3.07 7.37
C ILE A 42 3.95 1.96 6.33
N PHE A 43 5.07 1.51 5.76
CA PHE A 43 5.09 0.50 4.71
C PHE A 43 4.46 -0.84 5.14
N PHE A 44 4.66 -1.27 6.37
CA PHE A 44 4.11 -2.52 6.93
C PHE A 44 2.78 -2.33 7.69
N HIS A 45 1.96 -1.35 7.30
CA HIS A 45 0.62 -1.10 7.87
C HIS A 45 0.57 -0.71 9.36
N GLY A 46 1.67 -0.25 9.94
CA GLY A 46 1.69 0.29 11.30
C GLY A 46 1.00 1.65 11.44
N HIS A 47 0.59 2.27 10.33
CA HIS A 47 -0.14 3.55 10.30
C HIS A 47 -1.15 3.55 9.14
N ASP A 48 -2.31 4.18 9.32
CA ASP A 48 -3.29 4.36 8.25
C ASP A 48 -2.86 5.50 7.32
N HIS A 49 -2.62 5.22 6.04
CA HIS A 49 -2.05 6.21 5.11
C HIS A 49 -3.03 7.33 4.77
N ARG A 50 -4.31 7.19 5.15
CA ARG A 50 -5.33 8.23 5.01
C ARG A 50 -5.22 9.28 6.12
N GLU A 51 -4.53 8.98 7.21
CA GLU A 51 -4.28 9.91 8.32
C GLU A 51 -2.97 10.68 8.13
N PRO A 52 -2.85 11.91 8.67
CA PRO A 52 -1.58 12.64 8.68
C PRO A 52 -0.47 11.87 9.37
N TYR A 53 0.74 11.97 8.81
CA TYR A 53 1.94 11.45 9.44
C TYR A 53 3.03 12.53 9.49
N PRO A 54 3.78 12.66 10.60
CA PRO A 54 4.86 13.63 10.69
C PRO A 54 5.87 13.50 9.54
N GLY A 55 6.02 14.57 8.75
CA GLY A 55 6.95 14.61 7.61
C GLY A 55 6.39 14.10 6.29
N ASP A 56 5.08 13.87 6.17
CA ASP A 56 4.40 13.43 4.92
C ASP A 56 4.29 14.50 3.82
N ASN A 57 4.96 15.65 3.98
CA ASN A 57 4.92 16.80 3.08
C ASN A 57 3.48 17.29 2.74
N GLY A 58 2.49 16.98 3.59
CA GLY A 58 1.09 17.31 3.37
C GLY A 58 0.39 16.50 2.28
N VAL A 59 1.05 15.50 1.71
CA VAL A 59 0.48 14.64 0.65
C VAL A 59 -0.45 13.61 1.27
N ARG A 60 -1.65 13.48 0.71
CA ARG A 60 -2.67 12.53 1.18
C ARG A 60 -2.72 11.30 0.30
N TRP A 61 -3.23 10.22 0.88
CA TRP A 61 -3.49 9.00 0.12
C TRP A 61 -4.57 9.25 -0.94
N GLU A 62 -4.28 8.81 -2.16
CA GLU A 62 -5.23 8.75 -3.27
C GLU A 62 -5.18 7.35 -3.85
N SER A 63 -6.34 6.77 -4.17
CA SER A 63 -6.40 5.48 -4.87
C SER A 63 -5.74 5.57 -6.24
N ASN A 64 -4.95 4.56 -6.61
CA ASN A 64 -4.40 4.42 -7.96
C ASN A 64 -5.45 3.96 -8.99
N GLY A 65 -6.70 3.78 -8.58
CA GLY A 65 -7.82 3.37 -9.44
C GLY A 65 -7.77 1.90 -9.84
N GLN A 66 -6.84 1.10 -9.32
CA GLN A 66 -6.92 -0.35 -9.43
C GLN A 66 -8.13 -0.80 -8.59
N PRO A 67 -9.14 -1.43 -9.19
CA PRO A 67 -10.14 -2.12 -8.38
C PRO A 67 -9.36 -3.15 -7.55
N TRP A 68 -9.68 -3.26 -6.26
CA TRP A 68 -9.24 -4.45 -5.51
C TRP A 68 -9.57 -5.66 -6.38
N PRO A 69 -8.61 -6.59 -6.61
CA PRO A 69 -8.91 -7.78 -7.38
C PRO A 69 -10.06 -8.47 -6.67
N GLU A 70 -11.27 -8.34 -7.24
CA GLU A 70 -12.44 -9.07 -6.77
C GLU A 70 -12.00 -10.54 -6.75
N PRO A 71 -12.05 -11.21 -5.60
CA PRO A 71 -11.68 -12.61 -5.54
C PRO A 71 -12.52 -13.36 -6.58
N PRO A 72 -11.97 -14.41 -7.23
CA PRO A 72 -12.73 -15.19 -8.19
C PRO A 72 -14.09 -15.57 -7.60
N PHE A 73 -15.13 -15.55 -8.44
CA PHE A 73 -16.53 -15.72 -8.00
C PHE A 73 -16.72 -16.90 -7.02
N GLU A 74 -16.01 -18.01 -7.25
CA GLU A 74 -16.01 -19.19 -6.38
C GLU A 74 -15.56 -18.93 -4.94
N ILE A 75 -14.54 -18.08 -4.76
CA ILE A 75 -14.04 -17.69 -3.44
C ILE A 75 -15.02 -16.75 -2.75
N ARG A 76 -15.65 -15.83 -3.50
CA ARG A 76 -16.68 -14.94 -2.96
C ARG A 76 -17.88 -15.73 -2.43
N LYS A 77 -18.34 -16.76 -3.15
CA LYS A 77 -19.44 -17.62 -2.70
C LYS A 77 -19.14 -18.30 -1.35
N ILE A 78 -17.90 -18.75 -1.14
CA ILE A 78 -17.46 -19.37 0.13
C ILE A 78 -17.39 -18.35 1.28
N LEU A 79 -17.17 -17.07 0.98
CA LEU A 79 -17.08 -16.00 1.98
C LEU A 79 -18.45 -15.44 2.37
N ASP A 80 -19.40 -15.38 1.44
CA ASP A 80 -20.77 -14.88 1.66
C ASP A 80 -21.68 -15.91 2.37
N GLU A 81 -21.30 -17.20 2.39
CA GLU A 81 -22.06 -18.30 3.02
C GLU A 81 -21.65 -18.60 4.48
N ARG A 82 -20.99 -17.66 5.19
CA ARG A 82 -20.61 -17.80 6.62
C ARG A 82 -21.24 -16.78 7.55
#